data_AF-C4TB56-F1
#
_entry.id   AF-C4TB56-F1
#
_cell.length_a   1.000
_cell.length_b   1.000
_cell.length_c   1.000
_cell.angle_alpha   90.00
_cell.angle_beta   90.00
_cell.angle_gamma   90.00
#
_symmetry.space_group_name_H-M   'P 1'
#
loop_
_entity.id
_entity.type
_entity.pdbx_description
1 polymer ?
#
loop_
_entity_poly.entity_id
_entity_poly.type
_entity_poly.pdbx_seq_one_letter_code
_entity_poly.pdbx_strand_id
1 'polypeptide(L)'
;VREAAAGVAGVIKMVMALRKGTLPRTLHVDEPSPHVDWDAGAVRLLTEPVPWPETDGRPRRAGVSSFGVSGTNAHVIIEQAPARDDDAPDPEDGQTTPSALPLPLPWPVSAKTEGALRAQAGQLHRLLTTQPETVLADVGYSLASGRSVFDHRAVLLSGDRDGFLAGLSALAAGEEHASVVRGTSTSTSGTVLVFPGQGGQWAGMGRGLLESSPVFAASMEECGQALVPFTGWDLTGMLSRPQDDPAWEQAGVVQPLLFAVMVSLARLWSSYGITPDAV
;
A
#
# COMPACT_ATOMS: atom_id res chain seq x y z
N VAL A 1 -33.32 -1.25 -20.54
CA VAL A 1 -31.98 -1.42 -19.90
C VAL A 1 -31.88 -0.76 -18.51
N ARG A 2 -32.57 0.37 -18.21
CA ARG A 2 -32.49 1.03 -16.89
C ARG A 2 -33.02 0.22 -15.68
N GLU A 3 -33.83 -0.83 -15.87
CA GLU A 3 -34.46 -1.57 -14.76
C GLU A 3 -33.59 -2.66 -14.12
N ALA A 4 -32.67 -3.27 -14.87
CA ALA A 4 -31.92 -4.45 -14.40
C ALA A 4 -31.03 -4.15 -13.17
N ALA A 5 -30.63 -2.89 -12.97
CA ALA A 5 -29.77 -2.48 -11.86
C ALA A 5 -30.54 -1.92 -10.66
N ALA A 6 -31.87 -1.86 -10.69
CA ALA A 6 -32.68 -1.23 -9.64
C ALA A 6 -32.48 -1.92 -8.27
N GLY A 7 -32.47 -3.27 -8.25
CA GLY A 7 -32.23 -4.04 -7.03
C GLY A 7 -30.85 -3.76 -6.41
N VAL A 8 -29.78 -3.82 -7.20
CA VAL A 8 -28.42 -3.58 -6.71
C VAL A 8 -28.19 -2.12 -6.30
N ALA A 9 -28.86 -1.15 -6.93
CA ALA A 9 -28.84 0.24 -6.47
C ALA A 9 -29.40 0.38 -5.04
N GLY A 10 -30.48 -0.36 -4.71
CA GLY A 10 -31.02 -0.44 -3.35
C GLY A 10 -30.03 -1.05 -2.36
N VAL A 11 -29.32 -2.10 -2.77
CA VAL A 11 -28.25 -2.72 -1.96
C VAL A 11 -27.12 -1.71 -1.69
N ILE A 12 -26.62 -1.03 -2.73
CA ILE A 12 -25.56 -0.01 -2.59
C ILE A 12 -26.00 1.12 -1.65
N LYS A 13 -27.23 1.64 -1.81
CA LYS A 13 -27.81 2.64 -0.90
C LYS A 13 -27.71 2.18 0.55
N MET A 14 -28.09 0.94 0.83
CA MET A 14 -28.15 0.44 2.21
C MET A 14 -26.79 0.07 2.78
N VAL A 15 -25.86 -0.46 1.97
CA VAL A 15 -24.46 -0.64 2.39
C VAL A 15 -23.82 0.70 2.75
N MET A 16 -24.04 1.74 1.95
CA MET A 16 -23.51 3.08 2.26
C MET A 16 -24.16 3.69 3.52
N ALA A 17 -25.46 3.50 3.71
CA ALA A 17 -26.16 3.93 4.93
C ALA A 17 -25.63 3.24 6.19
N LEU A 18 -25.34 1.92 6.11
CA LEU A 18 -24.70 1.16 7.19
C LEU A 18 -23.31 1.72 7.51
N ARG A 19 -22.47 1.94 6.48
CA ARG A 19 -21.11 2.49 6.64
C ARG A 19 -21.09 3.91 7.21
N LYS A 20 -22.13 4.70 6.96
CA LYS A 20 -22.24 6.10 7.40
C LYS A 20 -23.13 6.28 8.64
N GLY A 21 -23.71 5.21 9.17
CA GLY A 21 -24.63 5.26 10.31
C GLY A 21 -25.83 6.20 10.10
N THR A 22 -26.27 6.41 8.86
CA THR A 22 -27.33 7.38 8.53
C THR A 22 -28.21 6.84 7.41
N LEU A 23 -29.52 6.86 7.63
CA LEU A 23 -30.53 6.51 6.63
C LEU A 23 -30.82 7.74 5.74
N PRO A 24 -30.59 7.68 4.41
CA PRO A 24 -30.81 8.81 3.53
C PRO A 24 -32.30 9.03 3.24
N ARG A 25 -32.68 10.29 3.04
CA ARG A 25 -34.06 10.66 2.67
C ARG A 25 -34.50 10.05 1.34
N THR A 26 -35.80 9.85 1.22
CA THR A 26 -36.50 9.57 -0.03
C THR A 26 -36.92 10.89 -0.65
N LEU A 27 -36.64 11.08 -1.93
CA LEU A 27 -37.00 12.29 -2.66
C LEU A 27 -38.43 12.19 -3.22
N HIS A 28 -39.02 13.34 -3.56
CA HIS A 28 -40.35 13.44 -4.18
C HIS A 28 -41.48 12.90 -3.30
N VAL A 29 -41.37 13.09 -1.99
CA VAL A 29 -42.42 12.82 -1.02
C VAL A 29 -42.89 14.16 -0.46
N ASP A 30 -43.69 14.88 -1.24
CA ASP A 30 -44.33 16.13 -0.80
C ASP A 30 -45.51 15.83 0.13
N GLU A 31 -46.33 14.84 -0.24
CA GLU A 31 -47.41 14.29 0.57
C GLU A 31 -47.41 12.74 0.43
N PRO A 32 -47.53 11.96 1.52
CA PRO A 32 -47.65 10.49 1.44
C PRO A 32 -48.86 10.07 0.60
N SER A 33 -48.77 8.93 -0.11
CA SER A 33 -49.88 8.45 -0.93
C SER A 33 -51.15 8.20 -0.09
N PRO A 34 -52.33 8.71 -0.49
CA PRO A 34 -53.59 8.47 0.24
C PRO A 34 -54.14 7.05 0.05
N HIS A 35 -53.54 6.26 -0.84
CA HIS A 35 -53.92 4.87 -1.11
C HIS A 35 -53.28 3.87 -0.12
N VAL A 36 -52.46 4.37 0.81
CA VAL A 36 -51.80 3.58 1.84
C VAL A 36 -52.22 4.15 3.19
N ASP A 37 -52.72 3.28 4.07
CA ASP A 37 -52.96 3.64 5.47
C ASP A 37 -51.62 3.63 6.23
N TRP A 38 -51.02 4.82 6.38
CA TRP A 38 -49.72 4.98 7.04
C TRP A 38 -49.83 4.91 8.56
N ASP A 39 -51.01 5.15 9.14
CA ASP A 39 -51.24 5.17 10.59
C ASP A 39 -51.48 3.77 11.16
N ALA A 40 -51.97 2.83 10.33
CA ALA A 40 -52.19 1.45 10.74
C ALA A 40 -50.90 0.61 10.93
N GLY A 41 -49.74 1.11 10.48
CA GLY A 41 -48.50 0.34 10.41
C GLY A 41 -47.33 0.89 11.22
N ALA A 42 -46.30 0.06 11.44
CA ALA A 42 -45.02 0.47 12.03
C ALA A 42 -44.03 1.01 10.97
N VAL A 43 -44.52 1.46 9.81
CA VAL A 43 -43.69 1.89 8.67
C VAL A 43 -43.77 3.41 8.54
N ARG A 44 -42.62 4.05 8.38
CA ARG A 44 -42.51 5.50 8.21
C ARG A 44 -41.66 5.83 6.99
N LEU A 45 -42.12 6.80 6.20
CA LEU A 45 -41.33 7.37 5.10
C LEU A 45 -40.18 8.23 5.68
N LEU A 46 -38.99 8.06 5.11
CA LEU A 46 -37.82 8.88 5.43
C LEU A 46 -37.84 10.15 4.57
N THR A 47 -38.54 11.19 5.00
CA THR A 47 -38.61 12.48 4.30
C THR A 47 -37.36 13.36 4.53
N GLU A 48 -36.57 13.01 5.55
CA GLU A 48 -35.29 13.63 5.89
C GLU A 48 -34.22 12.56 6.20
N PRO A 49 -32.92 12.90 6.17
CA PRO A 49 -31.87 12.00 6.63
C PRO A 49 -32.01 11.75 8.13
N VAL A 50 -31.97 10.49 8.56
CA VAL A 50 -32.14 10.10 9.96
C VAL A 50 -30.90 9.33 10.43
N PRO A 51 -30.27 9.71 11.55
CA PRO A 51 -29.22 8.90 12.17
C PRO A 51 -29.73 7.47 12.40
N TRP A 52 -28.93 6.48 12.03
CA TRP A 52 -29.28 5.10 12.28
C TRP A 52 -28.80 4.74 13.68
N PRO A 53 -29.69 4.62 14.68
CA PRO A 53 -29.27 4.43 16.06
C PRO A 53 -28.43 3.16 16.20
N GLU A 54 -27.41 3.25 17.05
CA GLU A 54 -26.74 2.06 17.56
C GLU A 54 -27.67 1.42 18.59
N THR A 55 -27.78 0.11 18.51
CA THR A 55 -28.59 -0.67 19.43
C THR A 55 -27.68 -1.61 20.18
N ASP A 56 -27.73 -1.59 21.52
CA ASP A 56 -26.86 -2.40 22.40
C ASP A 56 -26.75 -3.85 21.91
N GLY A 57 -25.57 -4.18 21.37
CA GLY A 57 -25.22 -5.52 20.88
C GLY A 57 -25.99 -6.02 19.64
N ARG A 58 -26.80 -5.19 18.97
CA ARG A 58 -27.57 -5.59 17.79
C ARG A 58 -27.05 -4.90 16.52
N PRO A 59 -26.64 -5.65 15.49
CA PRO A 59 -26.19 -5.06 14.25
C PRO A 59 -27.36 -4.41 13.51
N ARG A 60 -27.09 -3.28 12.85
CA ARG A 60 -28.07 -2.62 11.98
C ARG A 60 -28.45 -3.55 10.82
N ARG A 61 -29.75 -3.66 10.51
CA ARG A 61 -30.28 -4.51 9.44
C ARG A 61 -31.25 -3.75 8.54
N ALA A 62 -31.17 -3.99 7.23
CA ALA A 62 -32.13 -3.47 6.25
C ALA A 62 -32.62 -4.57 5.31
N GLY A 63 -33.90 -4.50 4.95
CA GLY A 63 -34.46 -5.25 3.83
C GLY A 63 -34.38 -4.44 2.53
N VAL A 64 -34.01 -5.08 1.43
CA VAL A 64 -34.08 -4.52 0.07
C VAL A 64 -34.99 -5.41 -0.77
N SER A 65 -36.06 -4.83 -1.29
CA SER A 65 -37.03 -5.51 -2.17
C SER A 65 -36.91 -5.01 -3.60
N SER A 66 -37.05 -5.91 -4.58
CA SER A 66 -37.15 -5.57 -5.99
C SER A 66 -38.23 -6.42 -6.65
N PHE A 67 -39.13 -5.78 -7.40
CA PHE A 67 -40.29 -6.40 -8.02
C PHE A 67 -40.25 -6.14 -9.51
N GLY A 68 -40.02 -7.20 -10.30
CA GLY A 68 -39.94 -7.11 -11.76
C GLY A 68 -41.30 -7.15 -12.43
N VAL A 69 -41.42 -6.52 -13.60
CA VAL A 69 -42.67 -6.50 -14.38
C VAL A 69 -43.17 -7.89 -14.80
N SER A 70 -42.27 -8.87 -14.90
CA SER A 70 -42.63 -10.28 -15.14
C SER A 70 -43.32 -10.96 -13.95
N GLY A 71 -43.42 -10.29 -12.80
CA GLY A 71 -43.90 -10.85 -11.54
C GLY A 71 -42.81 -11.55 -10.71
N THR A 72 -41.55 -11.53 -11.14
CA THR A 72 -40.44 -12.06 -10.34
C THR A 72 -40.05 -11.09 -9.24
N ASN A 73 -40.06 -11.59 -8.00
CA ASN A 73 -39.77 -10.80 -6.80
C ASN A 73 -38.49 -11.28 -6.13
N ALA A 74 -37.66 -10.36 -5.66
CA ALA A 74 -36.48 -10.64 -4.86
C ALA A 74 -36.50 -9.79 -3.59
N HIS A 75 -36.11 -10.40 -2.46
CA HIS A 75 -35.93 -9.71 -1.19
C HIS A 75 -34.63 -10.18 -0.55
N VAL A 76 -33.80 -9.25 -0.11
CA VAL A 76 -32.54 -9.54 0.57
C VAL A 76 -32.48 -8.78 1.90
N ILE A 77 -31.89 -9.42 2.89
CA ILE A 77 -31.60 -8.80 4.19
C ILE A 77 -30.10 -8.51 4.23
N ILE A 78 -29.74 -7.28 4.54
CA ILE A 78 -28.36 -6.81 4.68
C ILE A 78 -28.13 -6.48 6.15
N GLU A 79 -27.03 -6.97 6.70
CA GLU A 79 -26.61 -6.73 8.08
C GLU A 79 -25.29 -5.96 8.10
N GLN A 80 -25.11 -5.10 9.12
CA GLN A 80 -23.84 -4.45 9.42
C GLN A 80 -22.72 -5.49 9.58
N ALA A 81 -21.56 -5.22 8.99
CA ALA A 81 -20.39 -6.06 9.22
C ALA A 81 -20.01 -6.06 10.72
N PRO A 82 -19.49 -7.18 11.26
CA PRO A 82 -18.93 -7.19 12.61
C PRO A 82 -17.89 -6.06 12.78
N ALA A 83 -17.85 -5.45 13.97
CA ALA A 83 -16.75 -4.55 14.31
C ALA A 83 -15.44 -5.31 14.15
N ARG A 84 -14.44 -4.67 13.55
CA ARG A 84 -13.08 -5.21 13.56
C ARG A 84 -12.42 -4.73 14.83
N ASP A 85 -11.67 -5.61 15.49
CA ASP A 85 -10.96 -5.28 16.73
C ASP A 85 -9.98 -4.09 16.55
N ASP A 86 -9.55 -3.81 15.30
CA ASP A 86 -8.71 -2.67 14.92
C ASP A 86 -9.42 -1.28 14.96
N ASP A 87 -10.76 -1.23 15.13
CA ASP A 87 -11.50 0.04 15.21
C ASP A 87 -11.52 0.65 16.63
N ALA A 88 -11.04 -0.09 17.65
CA ALA A 88 -10.80 0.44 18.98
C ALA A 88 -9.37 1.03 19.05
N PRO A 89 -9.17 2.29 19.44
CA PRO A 89 -7.83 2.73 19.82
C PRO A 89 -7.39 1.88 21.02
N ASP A 90 -6.39 1.04 20.82
CA ASP A 90 -5.89 0.15 21.86
C ASP A 90 -5.42 0.98 23.07
N PRO A 91 -6.00 0.82 24.27
CA PRO A 91 -5.61 1.60 25.45
C PRO A 91 -4.18 1.27 25.92
N GLU A 92 -3.55 0.22 25.37
CA GLU A 92 -2.21 -0.24 25.73
C GLU A 92 -1.12 0.12 24.71
N ASP A 93 -1.37 1.02 23.76
CA ASP A 93 -0.30 1.65 22.95
C ASP A 93 0.44 2.76 23.73
N GLY A 94 0.92 2.38 24.91
CA GLY A 94 2.03 3.05 25.56
C GLY A 94 3.30 2.80 24.75
N GLN A 95 3.69 3.76 23.91
CA GLN A 95 5.01 3.84 23.26
C GLN A 95 5.53 2.52 22.67
N THR A 96 4.81 1.91 21.74
CA THR A 96 5.52 1.37 20.57
C THR A 96 5.49 2.44 19.50
N THR A 97 6.55 3.27 19.45
CA THR A 97 6.85 3.98 18.21
C THR A 97 6.79 2.93 17.10
N PRO A 98 5.97 3.11 16.05
CA PRO A 98 6.04 2.27 14.87
C PRO A 98 7.52 2.24 14.50
N SER A 99 8.12 1.04 14.46
CA SER A 99 9.49 0.88 13.93
C SER A 99 9.52 1.69 12.64
N ALA A 100 10.30 2.78 12.63
CA ALA A 100 10.20 3.76 11.56
C ALA A 100 10.42 3.00 10.25
N LEU A 101 9.38 2.96 9.41
CA LEU A 101 9.44 2.19 8.17
C LEU A 101 10.68 2.65 7.40
N PRO A 102 11.45 1.71 6.80
CA PRO A 102 12.62 2.08 6.05
C PRO A 102 12.19 3.02 4.91
N LEU A 103 12.76 4.22 4.92
CA LEU A 103 12.57 5.22 3.87
C LEU A 103 13.68 5.07 2.82
N PRO A 104 13.40 5.43 1.54
CA PRO A 104 12.13 5.92 1.02
C PRO A 104 11.06 4.82 0.84
N LEU A 105 9.78 5.21 0.91
CA LEU A 105 8.66 4.32 0.62
C LEU A 105 8.45 4.15 -0.90
N PRO A 106 8.30 2.92 -1.41
CA PRO A 106 7.97 2.68 -2.81
C PRO A 106 6.47 2.68 -3.06
N TRP A 107 6.00 3.53 -3.97
CA TRP A 107 4.62 3.54 -4.45
C TRP A 107 4.56 3.05 -5.90
N PRO A 108 4.27 1.75 -6.13
CA PRO A 108 4.07 1.24 -7.47
C PRO A 108 2.73 1.71 -8.03
N VAL A 109 2.75 2.26 -9.24
CA VAL A 109 1.54 2.60 -10.00
C VAL A 109 1.63 1.99 -11.37
N SER A 110 0.52 1.46 -11.87
CA SER A 110 0.47 0.89 -13.22
C SER A 110 -0.85 1.15 -13.90
N ALA A 111 -0.82 1.16 -15.23
CA ALA A 111 -2.01 1.28 -16.06
C ALA A 111 -1.83 0.60 -17.43
N LYS A 112 -2.95 0.39 -18.13
CA LYS A 112 -2.95 -0.21 -19.48
C LYS A 112 -2.45 0.74 -20.57
N THR A 113 -2.40 2.03 -20.29
CA THR A 113 -1.90 3.07 -21.22
C THR A 113 -1.16 4.13 -20.44
N GLU A 114 -0.27 4.86 -21.11
CA GLU A 114 0.44 5.99 -20.50
C GLU A 114 -0.53 7.07 -20.00
N GLY A 115 -1.56 7.42 -20.78
CA GLY A 115 -2.57 8.40 -20.36
C GLY A 115 -3.33 7.99 -19.09
N ALA A 116 -3.64 6.70 -18.95
CA ALA A 116 -4.26 6.17 -17.73
C ALA A 116 -3.28 6.16 -16.53
N LEU A 117 -1.98 5.98 -16.76
CA LEU A 117 -0.95 6.08 -15.73
C LEU A 117 -0.88 7.52 -15.18
N ARG A 118 -0.86 8.51 -16.08
CA ARG A 118 -0.90 9.94 -15.73
C ARG A 118 -2.18 10.29 -14.96
N ALA A 119 -3.33 9.78 -15.40
CA ALA A 119 -4.59 9.98 -14.69
C ALA A 119 -4.59 9.36 -13.28
N GLN A 120 -4.01 8.17 -13.12
CA GLN A 120 -3.85 7.52 -11.81
C GLN A 120 -2.98 8.36 -10.86
N ALA A 121 -1.88 8.93 -11.37
CA ALA A 121 -1.03 9.84 -10.59
C ALA A 121 -1.80 11.08 -10.13
N GLY A 122 -2.61 11.69 -11.01
CA GLY A 122 -3.47 12.82 -10.65
C GLY A 122 -4.54 12.47 -9.59
N GLN A 123 -5.08 11.25 -9.62
CA GLN A 123 -6.02 10.79 -8.59
C GLN A 123 -5.35 10.63 -7.24
N LEU A 124 -4.15 10.06 -7.18
CA LEU A 124 -3.36 9.92 -5.95
C LEU A 124 -2.91 11.29 -5.41
N HIS A 125 -2.52 12.22 -6.29
CA HIS A 125 -2.18 13.57 -5.88
C HIS A 125 -3.38 14.24 -5.19
N ARG A 126 -4.57 14.14 -5.80
CA ARG A 126 -5.80 14.67 -5.23
C ARG A 126 -6.18 13.98 -3.91
N LEU A 127 -5.95 12.67 -3.77
CA LEU A 127 -6.15 11.97 -2.50
C LEU A 127 -5.31 12.63 -1.40
N LEU A 128 -4.00 12.83 -1.65
CA LEU A 128 -3.10 13.41 -0.65
C LEU A 128 -3.38 14.88 -0.35
N THR A 129 -3.90 15.65 -1.29
CA THR A 129 -4.27 17.05 -1.02
C THR A 129 -5.62 17.19 -0.35
N THR A 130 -6.56 16.28 -0.59
CA THR A 130 -7.90 16.32 0.03
C THR A 130 -7.98 15.60 1.37
N GLN A 131 -7.04 14.70 1.66
CA GLN A 131 -6.95 13.93 2.90
C GLN A 131 -5.53 14.01 3.49
N PRO A 132 -5.17 15.14 4.14
CA PRO A 132 -3.86 15.33 4.77
C PRO A 132 -3.49 14.28 5.82
N GLU A 133 -4.48 13.66 6.44
CA GLU A 133 -4.37 12.61 7.46
C GLU A 133 -4.02 11.23 6.91
N THR A 134 -4.03 11.04 5.57
CA THR A 134 -3.75 9.74 4.94
C THR A 134 -2.37 9.21 5.36
N VAL A 135 -2.30 7.98 5.84
CA VAL A 135 -1.01 7.33 6.16
C VAL A 135 -0.33 6.89 4.86
N LEU A 136 0.89 7.40 4.61
CA LEU A 136 1.59 7.18 3.33
C LEU A 136 1.97 5.70 3.11
N ALA A 137 2.30 4.99 4.19
CA ALA A 137 2.62 3.56 4.15
C ALA A 137 1.42 2.73 3.69
N ASP A 138 0.22 3.02 4.19
CA ASP A 138 -1.01 2.30 3.85
C ASP A 138 -1.37 2.48 2.38
N VAL A 139 -1.10 3.66 1.82
CA VAL A 139 -1.26 3.89 0.37
C VAL A 139 -0.27 3.04 -0.42
N GLY A 140 1.01 3.05 -0.05
CA GLY A 140 2.03 2.21 -0.69
C GLY A 140 1.68 0.72 -0.64
N TYR A 141 1.27 0.24 0.54
CA TYR A 141 0.81 -1.13 0.74
C TYR A 141 -0.41 -1.46 -0.11
N SER A 142 -1.41 -0.60 -0.14
CA SER A 142 -2.63 -0.78 -0.94
C SER A 142 -2.35 -0.80 -2.43
N LEU A 143 -1.39 0.02 -2.89
CA LEU A 143 -0.94 0.05 -4.28
C LEU A 143 -0.18 -1.24 -4.66
N ALA A 144 0.66 -1.76 -3.77
CA ALA A 144 1.46 -2.96 -4.02
C ALA A 144 0.65 -4.26 -3.94
N SER A 145 -0.28 -4.38 -2.98
CA SER A 145 -0.98 -5.64 -2.67
C SER A 145 -2.43 -5.69 -3.16
N GLY A 146 -3.08 -4.54 -3.30
CA GLY A 146 -4.53 -4.43 -3.55
C GLY A 146 -4.91 -3.94 -4.95
N ARG A 147 -3.94 -3.82 -5.87
CA ARG A 147 -4.17 -3.33 -7.24
C ARG A 147 -3.64 -4.30 -8.27
N SER A 148 -4.33 -4.39 -9.40
CA SER A 148 -3.84 -5.11 -10.57
C SER A 148 -2.58 -4.43 -11.12
N VAL A 149 -1.68 -5.24 -11.66
CA VAL A 149 -0.44 -4.78 -12.29
C VAL A 149 -0.60 -4.78 -13.82
N PHE A 150 -0.23 -3.69 -14.47
CA PHE A 150 -0.28 -3.51 -15.92
C PHE A 150 1.09 -3.11 -16.51
N ASP A 151 1.17 -2.95 -17.83
CA ASP A 151 2.46 -2.83 -18.54
C ASP A 151 3.09 -1.45 -18.41
N HIS A 152 2.32 -0.36 -18.43
CA HIS A 152 2.87 0.98 -18.16
C HIS A 152 2.99 1.19 -16.66
N ARG A 153 4.21 1.32 -16.16
CA ARG A 153 4.53 1.35 -14.73
C ARG A 153 5.32 2.59 -14.36
N ALA A 154 5.08 3.07 -13.15
CA ALA A 154 6.00 3.95 -12.47
C ALA A 154 6.14 3.53 -11.00
N VAL A 155 7.28 3.81 -10.39
CA VAL A 155 7.49 3.71 -8.96
C VAL A 155 7.90 5.08 -8.46
N LEU A 156 7.16 5.60 -7.48
CA LEU A 156 7.56 6.81 -6.76
C LEU A 156 8.31 6.40 -5.50
N LEU A 157 9.44 7.05 -5.23
CA LEU A 157 10.30 6.81 -4.07
C LEU A 157 10.44 8.11 -3.27
N SER A 158 9.73 8.21 -2.15
CA SER A 158 9.79 9.40 -1.28
C SER A 158 9.83 9.02 0.19
N GLY A 159 10.51 9.85 0.98
CA GLY A 159 10.51 9.77 2.44
C GLY A 159 9.33 10.49 3.10
N ASP A 160 8.71 11.43 2.38
CA ASP A 160 7.69 12.32 2.92
C ASP A 160 6.59 12.62 1.90
N ARG A 161 5.55 13.32 2.39
CA ARG A 161 4.37 13.69 1.61
C ARG A 161 4.70 14.67 0.50
N ASP A 162 5.60 15.61 0.72
CA ASP A 162 5.93 16.66 -0.24
C ASP A 162 6.64 16.07 -1.46
N GLY A 163 7.56 15.14 -1.25
CA GLY A 163 8.21 14.39 -2.33
C GLY A 163 7.24 13.49 -3.11
N PHE A 164 6.20 12.95 -2.45
CA PHE A 164 5.11 12.24 -3.15
C PHE A 164 4.25 13.20 -3.97
N LEU A 165 3.85 14.34 -3.43
CA LEU A 165 3.06 15.35 -4.15
C LEU A 165 3.83 15.86 -5.39
N ALA A 166 5.11 16.20 -5.23
CA ALA A 166 5.96 16.64 -6.33
C ALA A 166 6.09 15.55 -7.42
N GLY A 167 6.42 14.31 -7.01
CA GLY A 167 6.55 13.19 -7.96
C GLY A 167 5.24 12.83 -8.66
N LEU A 168 4.10 12.85 -7.95
CA LEU A 168 2.78 12.60 -8.54
C LEU A 168 2.36 13.69 -9.51
N SER A 169 2.65 14.96 -9.18
CA SER A 169 2.39 16.10 -10.06
C SER A 169 3.19 15.98 -11.37
N ALA A 170 4.50 15.73 -11.27
CA ALA A 170 5.35 15.52 -12.44
C ALA A 170 4.87 14.32 -13.26
N LEU A 171 4.58 13.18 -12.63
CA LEU A 171 4.09 11.99 -13.33
C LEU A 171 2.76 12.26 -14.04
N ALA A 172 1.83 13.01 -13.43
CA ALA A 172 0.57 13.38 -14.05
C ALA A 172 0.77 14.31 -15.27
N ALA A 173 1.74 15.22 -15.21
CA ALA A 173 2.13 16.09 -16.32
C ALA A 173 2.89 15.34 -17.44
N GLY A 174 3.48 14.18 -17.13
CA GLY A 174 4.46 13.52 -17.98
C GLY A 174 5.90 14.02 -17.78
N GLU A 175 6.10 14.88 -16.77
CA GLU A 175 7.34 15.42 -16.22
C GLU A 175 8.37 14.33 -15.86
N GLU A 176 9.68 14.53 -16.13
CA GLU A 176 10.73 13.79 -15.41
C GLU A 176 10.89 14.32 -14.00
N HIS A 177 11.15 13.42 -13.05
CA HIS A 177 11.36 13.78 -11.65
C HIS A 177 12.27 12.75 -10.97
N ALA A 178 13.16 13.21 -10.10
CA ALA A 178 14.18 12.36 -9.48
C ALA A 178 13.59 11.23 -8.62
N SER A 179 12.42 11.45 -8.02
CA SER A 179 11.72 10.43 -7.23
C SER A 179 10.87 9.46 -8.05
N VAL A 180 10.80 9.59 -9.38
CA VAL A 180 9.88 8.81 -10.22
C VAL A 180 10.65 8.01 -11.25
N VAL A 181 10.63 6.69 -11.10
CA VAL A 181 11.17 5.75 -12.09
C VAL A 181 10.03 5.25 -12.95
N ARG A 182 10.13 5.39 -14.28
CA ARG A 182 9.11 4.97 -15.25
C ARG A 182 9.64 3.85 -16.13
N GLY A 183 8.75 2.97 -16.54
CA GLY A 183 9.07 1.91 -17.49
C GLY A 183 7.83 1.30 -18.11
N THR A 184 8.00 0.65 -19.25
CA THR A 184 6.98 -0.25 -19.80
C THR A 184 7.51 -1.66 -19.68
N SER A 185 6.74 -2.55 -19.07
CA SER A 185 7.10 -3.95 -18.97
C SER A 185 7.08 -4.58 -20.36
N THR A 186 8.21 -5.13 -20.78
CA THR A 186 8.26 -6.16 -21.82
C THR A 186 8.28 -7.53 -21.15
N SER A 187 7.91 -8.59 -21.86
CA SER A 187 8.05 -9.94 -21.32
C SER A 187 9.52 -10.22 -21.03
N THR A 188 9.89 -10.36 -19.77
CA THR A 188 11.21 -10.81 -19.34
C THR A 188 11.14 -12.30 -19.01
N SER A 189 12.16 -13.05 -19.43
CA SER A 189 12.37 -14.43 -18.97
C SER A 189 13.64 -14.49 -18.14
N GLY A 190 13.47 -14.77 -16.85
CA GLY A 190 14.55 -15.06 -15.91
C GLY A 190 15.18 -13.84 -15.23
N THR A 191 15.71 -14.07 -14.04
CA THR A 191 16.46 -13.12 -13.22
C THR A 191 17.91 -13.59 -13.07
N VAL A 192 18.89 -12.71 -13.28
CA VAL A 192 20.31 -13.02 -13.08
C VAL A 192 20.87 -12.06 -12.04
N LEU A 193 21.55 -12.59 -11.00
CA LEU A 193 22.31 -11.75 -10.07
C LEU A 193 23.77 -11.67 -10.54
N VAL A 194 24.23 -10.48 -10.89
CA VAL A 194 25.62 -10.27 -11.34
C VAL A 194 26.47 -9.82 -10.16
N PHE A 195 27.55 -10.56 -9.89
CA PHE A 195 28.49 -10.30 -8.80
C PHE A 195 29.82 -9.77 -9.32
N PRO A 196 30.02 -8.44 -9.37
CA PRO A 196 31.27 -7.87 -9.89
C PRO A 196 32.45 -8.15 -8.95
N GLY A 197 33.65 -8.20 -9.54
CA GLY A 197 34.90 -8.28 -8.78
C GLY A 197 35.29 -6.94 -8.13
N GLN A 198 36.57 -6.80 -7.81
CA GLN A 198 37.13 -5.58 -7.24
C GLN A 198 37.08 -4.40 -8.23
N GLY A 199 36.76 -3.21 -7.73
CA GLY A 199 36.73 -1.95 -8.48
C GLY A 199 35.53 -1.06 -8.16
N GLY A 200 34.44 -1.63 -7.62
CA GLY A 200 33.23 -0.90 -7.25
C GLY A 200 33.08 -0.57 -5.76
N GLN A 201 34.06 -0.93 -4.93
CA GLN A 201 34.02 -0.68 -3.49
C GLN A 201 34.15 0.83 -3.17
N TRP A 202 33.49 1.24 -2.10
CA TRP A 202 33.59 2.58 -1.53
C TRP A 202 33.37 2.53 -0.01
N ALA A 203 33.97 3.46 0.71
CA ALA A 203 33.92 3.52 2.16
C ALA A 203 32.54 3.91 2.66
N GLY A 204 32.03 3.09 3.57
CA GLY A 204 30.67 3.20 4.08
C GLY A 204 29.61 2.45 3.26
N MET A 205 30.00 1.67 2.25
CA MET A 205 29.06 0.79 1.55
C MET A 205 28.30 -0.12 2.52
N GLY A 206 26.99 -0.26 2.32
CA GLY A 206 26.14 -1.10 3.16
C GLY A 206 25.84 -0.57 4.56
N ARG A 207 26.44 0.55 5.04
CA ARG A 207 26.19 1.07 6.40
C ARG A 207 24.72 1.40 6.65
N GLY A 208 24.07 2.10 5.72
CA GLY A 208 22.64 2.39 5.84
C GLY A 208 21.79 1.11 5.90
N LEU A 209 22.20 0.02 5.23
CA LEU A 209 21.50 -1.26 5.27
C LEU A 209 21.77 -2.06 6.55
N LEU A 210 22.94 -1.90 7.18
CA LEU A 210 23.20 -2.47 8.51
C LEU A 210 22.23 -1.89 9.56
N GLU A 211 21.87 -0.63 9.43
CA GLU A 211 20.97 0.06 10.34
C GLU A 211 19.49 -0.19 10.02
N SER A 212 19.13 -0.22 8.73
CA SER A 212 17.73 -0.26 8.28
C SER A 212 17.19 -1.64 7.90
N SER A 213 18.07 -2.64 7.67
CA SER A 213 17.66 -3.96 7.21
C SER A 213 18.19 -5.07 8.11
N PRO A 214 17.34 -5.68 8.96
CA PRO A 214 17.72 -6.81 9.79
C PRO A 214 18.23 -8.02 8.99
N VAL A 215 17.69 -8.25 7.79
CA VAL A 215 18.12 -9.34 6.90
C VAL A 215 19.56 -9.13 6.42
N PHE A 216 19.87 -7.89 5.99
CA PHE A 216 21.21 -7.54 5.55
C PHE A 216 22.20 -7.61 6.73
N ALA A 217 21.84 -7.04 7.88
CA ALA A 217 22.66 -7.04 9.07
C ALA A 217 23.00 -8.46 9.56
N ALA A 218 22.01 -9.35 9.65
CA ALA A 218 22.23 -10.74 10.04
C ALA A 218 23.16 -11.49 9.07
N SER A 219 23.00 -11.25 7.76
CA SER A 219 23.88 -11.84 6.75
C SER A 219 25.33 -11.34 6.86
N MET A 220 25.51 -10.04 7.12
CA MET A 220 26.82 -9.44 7.30
C MET A 220 27.51 -9.96 8.55
N GLU A 221 26.76 -10.17 9.64
CA GLU A 221 27.26 -10.77 10.87
C GLU A 221 27.73 -12.21 10.65
N GLU A 222 26.94 -13.04 9.98
CA GLU A 222 27.31 -14.42 9.63
C GLU A 222 28.59 -14.46 8.78
N CYS A 223 28.68 -13.59 7.77
CA CYS A 223 29.90 -13.46 6.96
C CYS A 223 31.10 -13.03 7.81
N GLY A 224 30.91 -12.07 8.72
CA GLY A 224 31.95 -11.62 9.64
C GLY A 224 32.48 -12.75 10.52
N GLN A 225 31.57 -13.52 11.15
CA GLN A 225 31.93 -14.67 11.98
C GLN A 225 32.71 -15.73 11.20
N ALA A 226 32.34 -15.98 9.93
CA ALA A 226 33.02 -16.94 9.07
C ALA A 226 34.40 -16.46 8.59
N LEU A 227 34.58 -15.15 8.39
CA LEU A 227 35.80 -14.56 7.82
C LEU A 227 36.88 -14.26 8.88
N VAL A 228 36.48 -13.86 10.09
CA VAL A 228 37.40 -13.47 11.19
C VAL A 228 38.56 -14.46 11.41
N PRO A 229 38.38 -15.79 11.40
CA PRO A 229 39.49 -16.73 11.57
C PRO A 229 40.58 -16.67 10.49
N PHE A 230 40.24 -16.18 9.28
CA PHE A 230 41.16 -16.08 8.14
C PHE A 230 41.72 -14.69 7.95
N THR A 231 40.96 -13.67 8.34
CA THR A 231 41.31 -12.26 8.13
C THR A 231 41.98 -11.61 9.33
N GLY A 232 41.64 -12.06 10.54
CA GLY A 232 42.11 -11.47 11.80
C GLY A 232 41.50 -10.10 12.14
N TRP A 233 40.52 -9.63 11.36
CA TRP A 233 39.82 -8.36 11.55
C TRP A 233 38.30 -8.52 11.49
N ASP A 234 37.58 -7.60 12.12
CA ASP A 234 36.12 -7.58 12.15
C ASP A 234 35.53 -6.76 10.99
N LEU A 235 34.44 -7.27 10.43
CA LEU A 235 33.88 -6.75 9.19
C LEU A 235 33.23 -5.37 9.36
N THR A 236 32.50 -5.18 10.44
CA THR A 236 31.81 -3.91 10.76
C THR A 236 32.79 -2.78 11.04
N GLY A 237 33.88 -3.08 11.77
CA GLY A 237 34.98 -2.15 12.02
C GLY A 237 35.70 -1.75 10.74
N MET A 238 35.90 -2.70 9.82
CA MET A 238 36.48 -2.39 8.51
C MET A 238 35.60 -1.44 7.67
N LEU A 239 34.28 -1.68 7.63
CA LEU A 239 33.33 -0.79 6.92
C LEU A 239 33.25 0.63 7.50
N SER A 240 33.61 0.78 8.76
CA SER A 240 33.55 2.06 9.46
C SER A 240 34.79 2.94 9.22
N ARG A 241 35.84 2.41 8.58
CA ARG A 241 37.06 3.15 8.25
C ARG A 241 36.84 4.20 7.17
N PRO A 242 37.59 5.32 7.20
CA PRO A 242 37.48 6.36 6.20
C PRO A 242 38.04 5.88 4.84
N GLN A 243 37.65 6.58 3.76
CA GLN A 243 38.00 6.20 2.38
C GLN A 243 39.50 6.24 2.09
N ASP A 244 40.24 7.09 2.79
CA ASP A 244 41.69 7.27 2.67
C ASP A 244 42.50 6.27 3.50
N ASP A 245 41.86 5.34 4.22
CA ASP A 245 42.55 4.26 4.92
C ASP A 245 43.25 3.32 3.90
N PRO A 246 44.57 3.09 4.03
CA PRO A 246 45.32 2.19 3.14
C PRO A 246 44.78 0.76 3.07
N ALA A 247 43.94 0.33 4.03
CA ALA A 247 43.24 -0.95 3.98
C ALA A 247 42.36 -1.09 2.73
N TRP A 248 41.82 0.01 2.18
CA TRP A 248 41.02 -0.01 0.95
C TRP A 248 41.82 -0.30 -0.33
N GLU A 249 43.15 -0.30 -0.25
CA GLU A 249 44.03 -0.71 -1.37
C GLU A 249 44.46 -2.18 -1.25
N GLN A 250 44.25 -2.80 -0.08
CA GLN A 250 44.70 -4.16 0.19
C GLN A 250 43.67 -5.17 -0.31
N ALA A 251 44.03 -5.96 -1.33
CA ALA A 251 43.15 -7.00 -1.87
C ALA A 251 42.66 -8.00 -0.81
N GLY A 252 43.51 -8.35 0.16
CA GLY A 252 43.16 -9.23 1.29
C GLY A 252 42.14 -8.64 2.27
N VAL A 253 41.83 -7.35 2.16
CA VAL A 253 40.75 -6.67 2.90
C VAL A 253 39.54 -6.47 2.01
N VAL A 254 39.75 -5.89 0.83
CA VAL A 254 38.67 -5.47 -0.08
C VAL A 254 37.88 -6.66 -0.61
N GLN A 255 38.54 -7.76 -0.98
CA GLN A 255 37.84 -8.90 -1.59
C GLN A 255 36.90 -9.62 -0.60
N PRO A 256 37.33 -9.98 0.63
CA PRO A 256 36.42 -10.54 1.63
C PRO A 256 35.28 -9.59 2.00
N LEU A 257 35.55 -8.29 2.05
CA LEU A 257 34.54 -7.28 2.36
C LEU A 257 33.48 -7.17 1.25
N LEU A 258 33.90 -7.12 -0.01
CA LEU A 258 33.00 -7.12 -1.16
C LEU A 258 32.16 -8.40 -1.22
N PHE A 259 32.77 -9.56 -0.95
CA PHE A 259 32.06 -10.83 -0.88
C PHE A 259 30.91 -10.77 0.14
N ALA A 260 31.18 -10.32 1.37
CA ALA A 260 30.17 -10.25 2.41
C ALA A 260 29.02 -9.29 2.05
N VAL A 261 29.34 -8.11 1.50
CA VAL A 261 28.33 -7.14 1.04
C VAL A 261 27.47 -7.74 -0.06
N MET A 262 28.09 -8.35 -1.07
CA MET A 262 27.39 -8.94 -2.20
C MET A 262 26.46 -10.09 -1.81
N VAL A 263 26.93 -11.01 -0.96
CA VAL A 263 26.10 -12.11 -0.44
C VAL A 263 24.93 -11.56 0.39
N SER A 264 25.19 -10.53 1.19
CA SER A 264 24.15 -9.91 2.03
C SER A 264 23.12 -9.14 1.20
N LEU A 265 23.53 -8.49 0.10
CA LEU A 265 22.60 -7.91 -0.87
C LEU A 265 21.77 -9.00 -1.57
N ALA A 266 22.38 -10.13 -1.93
CA ALA A 266 21.67 -11.25 -2.52
C ALA A 266 20.59 -11.81 -1.57
N ARG A 267 20.91 -11.98 -0.29
CA ARG A 267 19.93 -12.38 0.73
C ARG A 267 18.81 -11.35 0.91
N LEU A 268 19.15 -10.06 0.87
CA LEU A 268 18.15 -8.99 0.92
C LEU A 268 17.19 -9.07 -0.27
N TRP A 269 17.69 -9.25 -1.49
CA TRP A 269 16.85 -9.46 -2.68
C TRP A 269 15.93 -10.67 -2.52
N SER A 270 16.45 -11.79 -2.01
CA SER A 270 15.64 -12.98 -1.75
C SER A 270 14.56 -12.77 -0.69
N SER A 271 14.79 -11.90 0.31
CA SER A 271 13.76 -11.55 1.30
C SER A 271 12.57 -10.80 0.70
N TYR A 272 12.75 -10.14 -0.45
CA TYR A 272 11.68 -9.56 -1.25
C TYR A 272 11.08 -10.53 -2.27
N GLY A 273 11.40 -11.83 -2.18
CA GLY A 273 10.87 -12.88 -3.05
C GLY A 273 11.59 -13.03 -4.39
N ILE A 274 12.72 -12.34 -4.61
CA ILE A 274 13.48 -12.48 -5.85
C ILE A 274 14.39 -13.71 -5.77
N THR A 275 14.11 -14.70 -6.62
CA THR A 275 14.92 -15.90 -6.78
C THR A 275 15.65 -15.83 -8.13
N PRO A 276 17.00 -15.83 -8.15
CA PRO A 276 17.73 -15.84 -9.41
C PRO A 276 17.66 -17.19 -10.11
N ASP A 277 17.58 -17.15 -11.44
CA ASP A 277 17.72 -18.31 -12.32
C ASP A 277 19.19 -18.60 -12.66
N ALA A 278 20.05 -17.58 -12.57
CA ALA A 278 21.50 -17.70 -12.75
C ALA A 278 22.27 -16.63 -11.95
N VAL A 279 23.59 -16.84 -11.81
CA VAL A 279 24.55 -15.92 -11.19
C VAL A 279 25.78 -15.72 -12.08
#